data_AF-A0A2U3KQX4-F1
#
_entry.id   AF-A0A2U3KQX4-F1
#
_cell.length_a   1.000
_cell.length_b   1.000
_cell.length_c   1.000
_cell.angle_alpha   90.00
_cell.angle_beta   90.00
_cell.angle_gamma   90.00
#
_symmetry.space_group_name_H-M   'P 1'
#
loop_
_entity.id
_entity.type
_entity.pdbx_description
1 polymer ?
#
loop_
_entity_poly.entity_id
_entity_poly.type
_entity_poly.pdbx_seq_one_letter_code
_entity_poly.pdbx_strand_id
1 'polypeptide(L)'
;MDPGADLGNWTPELISLAGGINLFGEAGKHSPWMTWEQLEAADPDVIVIAPCGFDLERTGQEMYWLTDRPGWRGLRAVRTGRVYLADGNQYFNRPGPRVVETLEILTEILWGECRHDHRCSEAWRVMMSM
;
A
#
# COMPACT_ATOMS: atom_id res chain seq x y z
N MET A 1 -6.57 -28.09 -11.00
CA MET A 1 -7.84 -27.43 -10.62
C MET A 1 -7.46 -26.41 -9.58
N ASP A 2 -7.33 -25.15 -9.97
CA ASP A 2 -6.71 -24.09 -9.15
C ASP A 2 -7.81 -23.28 -8.43
N PRO A 3 -7.97 -23.39 -7.10
CA PRO A 3 -9.12 -22.85 -6.38
C PRO A 3 -8.93 -21.37 -5.99
N GLY A 4 -8.53 -20.51 -6.93
CA GLY A 4 -8.26 -19.09 -6.61
C GLY A 4 -8.41 -18.07 -7.75
N ALA A 5 -8.82 -18.48 -8.95
CA ALA A 5 -8.64 -17.67 -10.16
C ALA A 5 -9.66 -16.52 -10.38
N ASP A 6 -10.56 -16.21 -9.44
CA ASP A 6 -11.64 -15.22 -9.68
C ASP A 6 -11.87 -14.20 -8.55
N LEU A 7 -10.88 -14.02 -7.67
CA LEU A 7 -10.89 -12.89 -6.73
C LEU A 7 -10.09 -11.77 -7.37
N GLY A 8 -10.75 -10.97 -8.20
CA GLY A 8 -10.17 -9.75 -8.78
C GLY A 8 -9.54 -8.84 -7.71
N ASN A 9 -8.73 -7.88 -8.13
CA ASN A 9 -8.06 -6.98 -7.20
C ASN A 9 -9.10 -6.17 -6.42
N TRP A 10 -9.18 -6.40 -5.10
CA TRP A 10 -10.06 -5.71 -4.16
C TRP A 10 -9.39 -4.46 -3.57
N THR A 11 -8.08 -4.30 -3.74
CA THR A 11 -7.34 -3.12 -3.28
C THR A 11 -7.90 -1.80 -3.82
N PRO A 12 -8.26 -1.67 -5.12
CA PRO A 12 -8.87 -0.45 -5.65
C PRO A 12 -10.20 -0.10 -5.00
N GLU A 13 -11.01 -1.12 -4.69
CA GLU A 13 -12.31 -0.94 -4.03
C GLU A 13 -12.10 -0.47 -2.58
N LEU A 14 -11.17 -1.09 -1.85
CA LEU A 14 -10.87 -0.66 -0.48
C LEU A 14 -10.25 0.73 -0.43
N ILE A 15 -9.38 1.09 -1.37
CA ILE A 15 -8.86 2.46 -1.48
C ILE A 15 -10.02 3.45 -1.65
N SER A 16 -10.98 3.12 -2.51
CA SER A 16 -12.16 3.96 -2.75
C SER A 16 -13.05 4.06 -1.51
N LEU A 17 -13.30 2.94 -0.82
CA LEU A 17 -14.07 2.91 0.44
C LEU A 17 -13.38 3.68 1.58
N ALA A 18 -12.06 3.67 1.63
CA ALA A 18 -11.26 4.48 2.55
C ALA A 18 -11.25 5.98 2.20
N GLY A 19 -11.89 6.39 1.08
CA GLY A 19 -11.96 7.77 0.62
C GLY A 19 -10.76 8.22 -0.23
N GLY A 20 -9.93 7.28 -0.68
CA GLY A 20 -8.82 7.53 -1.59
C GLY A 20 -9.19 7.38 -3.05
N ILE A 21 -8.30 7.85 -3.93
CA ILE A 21 -8.39 7.62 -5.38
C ILE A 21 -7.28 6.66 -5.76
N ASN A 22 -7.65 5.48 -6.24
CA ASN A 22 -6.68 4.53 -6.75
C ASN A 22 -6.15 4.98 -8.12
N LEU A 23 -4.84 5.18 -8.23
CA LEU A 23 -4.20 5.65 -9.47
C LEU A 23 -3.91 4.49 -10.45
N PHE A 24 -3.81 3.26 -9.96
CA PHE A 24 -3.37 2.11 -10.74
C PHE A 24 -4.24 0.88 -10.54
N GLY A 25 -4.80 0.36 -11.63
CA GLY A 25 -5.67 -0.82 -11.60
C GLY A 25 -7.12 -0.49 -11.35
N GLU A 26 -7.96 -1.49 -11.56
CA GLU A 26 -9.42 -1.37 -11.52
C GLU A 26 -10.00 -2.45 -10.60
N ALA A 27 -11.04 -2.10 -9.86
CA ALA A 27 -11.72 -3.03 -8.96
C ALA A 27 -12.22 -4.26 -9.72
N GLY A 28 -11.97 -5.45 -9.17
CA GLY A 28 -12.40 -6.71 -9.78
C GLY A 28 -11.58 -7.16 -11.00
N LYS A 29 -10.56 -6.41 -11.43
CA LYS A 29 -9.63 -6.82 -12.50
C LYS A 29 -8.30 -7.28 -11.93
N HIS A 30 -7.48 -7.96 -12.74
CA HIS A 30 -6.09 -8.25 -12.37
C HIS A 30 -5.30 -6.94 -12.22
N SER A 31 -4.42 -6.90 -11.21
CA SER A 31 -3.52 -5.78 -10.99
C SER A 31 -2.62 -5.59 -12.22
N PRO A 32 -2.67 -4.44 -12.89
CA PRO A 32 -1.74 -4.18 -13.97
C PRO A 32 -0.33 -4.04 -13.41
N TRP A 33 0.67 -4.39 -14.23
CA TRP A 33 2.04 -4.00 -13.95
C TRP A 33 2.16 -2.48 -14.14
N MET A 34 2.71 -1.80 -13.13
CA MET A 34 3.01 -0.37 -13.16
C MET A 34 4.52 -0.18 -13.40
N THR A 35 4.88 0.68 -14.35
CA THR A 35 6.29 1.07 -14.55
C THR A 35 6.67 2.23 -13.63
N TRP A 36 7.98 2.45 -13.48
CA TRP A 36 8.49 3.55 -12.69
C TRP A 36 8.10 4.92 -13.25
N GLU A 37 8.16 5.07 -14.57
CA GLU A 37 7.80 6.30 -15.27
C GLU A 37 6.31 6.63 -15.11
N GLN A 38 5.45 5.60 -15.05
CA GLN A 38 4.02 5.79 -14.76
C GLN A 38 3.79 6.28 -13.32
N LEU A 39 4.54 5.75 -12.36
CA LEU A 39 4.48 6.21 -10.96
C LEU A 39 4.94 7.68 -10.85
N GLU A 40 6.06 8.03 -11.49
CA GLU A 40 6.55 9.41 -11.52
C GLU A 40 5.56 10.37 -12.18
N ALA A 41 4.99 9.99 -13.32
CA ALA A 41 4.03 10.83 -14.04
C ALA A 41 2.71 11.03 -13.26
N ALA A 42 2.29 10.03 -12.48
CA ALA A 42 1.08 10.12 -11.67
C ALA A 42 1.25 10.98 -10.40
N ASP A 43 2.49 11.15 -9.90
CA ASP A 43 2.87 11.97 -8.73
C ASP A 43 1.89 11.82 -7.53
N PRO A 44 1.80 10.63 -6.92
CA PRO A 44 0.80 10.34 -5.88
C PRO A 44 0.97 11.21 -4.63
N ASP A 45 -0.16 11.57 -4.01
CA ASP A 45 -0.20 12.25 -2.70
C ASP A 45 0.15 11.30 -1.53
N VAL A 46 -0.07 9.98 -1.69
CA VAL A 46 0.19 8.93 -0.70
C VAL A 46 0.73 7.69 -1.40
N ILE A 47 1.76 7.07 -0.83
CA ILE A 47 2.28 5.77 -1.28
C ILE A 47 2.18 4.76 -0.14
N VAL A 48 1.57 3.61 -0.40
CA VAL A 48 1.52 2.46 0.53
C VAL A 48 2.32 1.32 -0.09
N ILE A 49 3.31 0.82 0.64
CA ILE A 49 4.24 -0.22 0.20
C ILE A 49 3.93 -1.49 1.00
N ALA A 50 3.34 -2.48 0.33
CA ALA A 50 2.89 -3.73 0.94
C ALA A 50 3.25 -4.94 0.06
N PRO A 51 4.54 -5.32 -0.05
CA PRO A 51 4.98 -6.39 -0.94
C PRO A 51 4.40 -7.75 -0.50
N CYS A 52 4.02 -8.57 -1.47
CA CYS A 52 3.52 -9.92 -1.19
C CYS A 52 4.59 -10.79 -0.51
N GLY A 53 4.20 -11.47 0.57
CA GLY A 53 5.07 -12.35 1.34
C GLY A 53 6.09 -11.65 2.25
N PHE A 54 6.03 -10.32 2.37
CA PHE A 54 6.90 -9.56 3.27
C PHE A 54 6.08 -9.08 4.48
N ASP A 55 6.66 -9.23 5.67
CA ASP A 55 6.19 -8.54 6.86
C ASP A 55 6.66 -7.08 6.87
N LEU A 56 6.25 -6.32 7.89
CA LEU A 56 6.58 -4.91 8.01
C LEU A 56 8.10 -4.66 8.17
N GLU A 57 8.81 -5.54 8.88
CA GLU A 57 10.25 -5.40 9.11
C GLU A 57 11.03 -5.58 7.81
N ARG A 58 10.79 -6.69 7.10
CA ARG A 58 11.42 -6.99 5.82
C ARG A 58 11.10 -5.93 4.78
N THR A 59 9.86 -5.45 4.75
CA THR A 59 9.46 -4.33 3.87
C THR A 59 10.34 -3.11 4.11
N GLY A 60 10.67 -2.79 5.37
CA GLY A 60 11.59 -1.71 5.71
C GLY A 60 13.03 -1.94 5.25
N GLN A 61 13.54 -3.18 5.35
CA GLN A 61 14.90 -3.53 4.95
C GLN A 61 15.10 -3.48 3.43
N GLU A 62 14.04 -3.76 2.67
CA GLU A 62 14.09 -3.84 1.20
C GLU A 62 13.71 -2.52 0.50
N MET A 63 13.66 -1.41 1.25
CA MET A 63 13.29 -0.12 0.69
C MET A 63 14.27 0.44 -0.35
N TYR A 64 15.54 -0.01 -0.32
CA TYR A 64 16.58 0.44 -1.26
C TYR A 64 16.19 0.28 -2.73
N TRP A 65 15.39 -0.75 -3.08
CA TRP A 65 14.89 -0.97 -4.44
C TRP A 65 14.07 0.21 -5.00
N LEU A 66 13.43 0.98 -4.11
CA LEU A 66 12.65 2.16 -4.44
C LEU A 66 13.42 3.44 -4.13
N THR A 67 14.11 3.53 -2.99
CA THR A 67 14.77 4.76 -2.56
C THR A 67 15.98 5.15 -3.41
N ASP A 68 16.64 4.16 -4.04
CA ASP A 68 17.79 4.39 -4.90
C ASP A 68 17.39 4.74 -6.34
N ARG A 69 16.09 4.69 -6.67
CA ARG A 69 15.60 5.05 -7.99
C ARG A 69 15.74 6.57 -8.21
N PRO A 70 16.22 7.01 -9.39
CA PRO A 70 16.09 8.39 -9.80
C PRO A 70 14.64 8.86 -9.68
N GLY A 71 14.43 10.11 -9.26
CA GLY A 71 13.08 10.69 -9.12
C GLY A 71 12.33 10.34 -7.84
N TRP A 72 12.73 9.31 -7.08
CA TRP A 72 12.07 8.95 -5.81
C TRP A 72 11.91 10.14 -4.87
N ARG A 73 13.01 10.85 -4.58
CA ARG A 73 13.01 12.04 -3.71
C ARG A 73 12.16 13.20 -4.26
N GLY A 74 11.82 13.17 -5.55
CA GLY A 74 11.01 14.18 -6.22
C GLY A 74 9.51 13.99 -6.05
N LEU A 75 9.07 12.75 -5.78
CA LEU A 75 7.65 12.41 -5.63
C LEU A 75 7.01 13.20 -4.49
N ARG A 76 5.79 13.69 -4.70
CA ARG A 76 5.04 14.45 -3.71
C ARG A 76 4.88 13.70 -2.40
N ALA A 77 4.42 12.45 -2.43
CA ALA A 77 4.29 11.61 -1.26
C ALA A 77 5.60 11.53 -0.44
N VAL A 78 6.75 11.43 -1.09
CA VAL A 78 8.06 11.39 -0.42
C VAL A 78 8.37 12.74 0.24
N ARG A 79 8.20 13.84 -0.50
CA ARG A 79 8.46 15.20 -0.02
C ARG A 79 7.55 15.62 1.13
N THR A 80 6.32 15.13 1.16
CA THR A 80 5.34 15.41 2.23
C THR A 80 5.37 14.39 3.36
N GLY A 81 6.27 13.40 3.33
CA GLY A 81 6.37 12.37 4.36
C GLY A 81 5.16 11.42 4.42
N ARG A 82 4.45 11.24 3.30
CA ARG A 82 3.26 10.40 3.15
C ARG A 82 3.57 9.10 2.42
N VAL A 83 4.67 8.46 2.80
CA VAL A 83 5.03 7.11 2.37
C VAL A 83 4.90 6.17 3.56
N TYR A 84 4.15 5.10 3.38
CA TYR A 84 3.79 4.17 4.45
C TYR A 84 4.24 2.76 4.05
N LEU A 85 4.85 2.07 5.00
CA LEU A 85 5.18 0.66 4.89
C LEU A 85 4.08 -0.13 5.58
N ALA A 86 3.64 -1.23 5.00
CA ALA A 86 2.65 -2.11 5.59
C ALA A 86 3.01 -3.59 5.43
N ASP A 87 2.52 -4.44 6.34
CA ASP A 87 2.67 -5.89 6.24
C ASP A 87 1.79 -6.43 5.10
N GLY A 88 2.42 -6.63 3.93
CA GLY A 88 1.73 -7.16 2.76
C GLY A 88 1.34 -8.63 2.92
N ASN A 89 2.12 -9.43 3.65
CA ASN A 89 1.85 -10.85 3.85
C ASN A 89 0.57 -11.11 4.65
N GLN A 90 0.32 -10.30 5.68
CA GLN A 90 -0.82 -10.47 6.57
C GLN A 90 -2.10 -9.78 6.09
N TYR A 91 -1.98 -8.58 5.51
CA TYR A 91 -3.15 -7.74 5.26
C TYR A 91 -3.50 -7.61 3.78
N PHE A 92 -2.53 -7.40 2.87
CA PHE A 92 -2.84 -6.98 1.50
C PHE A 92 -2.98 -8.11 0.47
N ASN A 93 -2.58 -9.34 0.80
CA ASN A 93 -2.46 -10.42 -0.19
C ASN A 93 -3.29 -11.69 0.13
N ARG A 94 -4.08 -11.69 1.20
CA ARG A 94 -4.90 -12.85 1.60
C ARG A 94 -6.39 -12.52 1.53
N PRO A 95 -7.15 -13.09 0.58
CA PRO A 95 -8.60 -12.93 0.59
C PRO A 95 -9.18 -13.66 1.81
N GLY A 96 -9.94 -12.95 2.65
CA GLY A 96 -10.49 -13.50 3.89
C GLY A 96 -11.03 -12.41 4.83
N PRO A 97 -11.32 -12.75 6.10
CA PRO A 97 -11.90 -11.82 7.08
C PRO A 97 -11.04 -10.57 7.30
N ARG A 98 -9.74 -10.66 6.99
CA ARG A 98 -8.77 -9.57 7.12
C ARG A 98 -8.92 -8.44 6.11
N VAL A 99 -9.79 -8.60 5.11
CA VAL A 99 -10.09 -7.52 4.15
C VAL A 99 -10.61 -6.26 4.85
N VAL A 100 -11.36 -6.43 5.95
CA VAL A 100 -11.86 -5.33 6.78
C VAL A 100 -10.70 -4.61 7.48
N GLU A 101 -9.73 -5.38 7.97
CA GLU A 101 -8.53 -4.83 8.63
C GLU A 101 -7.68 -4.04 7.62
N THR A 102 -7.60 -4.50 6.36
CA THR A 102 -6.93 -3.74 5.29
C THR A 102 -7.64 -2.42 4.98
N LEU A 103 -8.98 -2.41 4.97
CA LEU A 103 -9.75 -1.18 4.82
C LEU A 103 -9.51 -0.21 5.99
N GLU A 104 -9.48 -0.73 7.21
CA GLU A 104 -9.15 0.05 8.40
C GLU A 104 -7.75 0.68 8.24
N ILE A 105 -6.71 -0.13 7.99
CA ILE A 105 -5.33 0.33 7.76
C ILE A 105 -5.27 1.45 6.70
N LEU A 106 -5.95 1.28 5.57
CA LEU A 106 -5.99 2.31 4.51
C LEU A 106 -6.66 3.60 5.01
N THR A 107 -7.73 3.49 5.79
CA THR A 107 -8.42 4.64 6.39
C THR A 107 -7.51 5.37 7.38
N GLU A 108 -6.79 4.64 8.23
CA GLU A 108 -5.84 5.20 9.19
C GLU A 108 -4.70 5.94 8.47
N ILE A 109 -4.16 5.36 7.39
CA ILE A 109 -3.09 5.95 6.59
C ILE A 109 -3.57 7.24 5.90
N LEU A 110 -4.77 7.23 5.31
CA LEU A 110 -5.26 8.37 4.54
C LEU A 110 -5.64 9.57 5.42
N TRP A 111 -6.19 9.30 6.61
CA TRP A 111 -6.79 10.33 7.46
C TRP A 111 -6.05 10.58 8.78
N GLY A 112 -5.06 9.76 9.13
CA GLY A 112 -4.25 9.93 10.35
C GLY A 112 -4.97 9.56 11.64
N GLU A 113 -6.09 8.85 11.56
CA GLU A 113 -6.87 8.38 12.71
C GLU A 113 -6.53 6.91 12.98
N CYS A 114 -5.56 6.61 13.85
CA CYS A 114 -5.37 5.25 14.36
C CYS A 114 -6.58 4.93 15.27
N ARG A 115 -7.47 4.04 14.82
CA ARG A 115 -8.76 3.79 15.48
C ARG A 115 -8.72 2.58 16.42
N HIS A 116 -7.60 1.85 16.48
CA HIS A 116 -7.45 0.69 17.34
C HIS A 116 -6.37 0.84 18.41
N ASP A 117 -6.75 0.52 19.64
CA ASP A 117 -5.85 0.36 20.77
C ASP A 117 -4.88 -0.81 20.46
N HIS A 118 -3.58 -0.51 20.41
CA HIS A 118 -2.44 -1.45 20.37
C HIS A 118 -1.93 -2.07 19.05
N ARG A 119 -2.59 -1.99 17.88
CA ARG A 119 -2.12 -2.71 16.66
C ARG A 119 -1.58 -1.87 15.49
N CYS A 120 -1.74 -0.55 15.51
CA CYS A 120 -1.25 0.31 14.42
C CYS A 120 0.26 0.12 14.17
N SER A 121 1.07 -0.10 15.21
CA SER A 121 2.53 -0.29 15.08
C SER A 121 2.96 -1.61 14.43
N GLU A 122 2.09 -2.63 14.42
CA GLU A 122 2.42 -3.94 13.86
C GLU A 122 1.98 -4.06 12.39
N ALA A 123 0.97 -3.31 11.98
CA ALA A 123 0.39 -3.40 10.64
C ALA A 123 1.04 -2.45 9.64
N TRP A 124 1.37 -1.22 10.06
CA TRP A 124 1.97 -0.23 9.19
C TRP A 124 2.81 0.79 9.96
N ARG A 125 3.69 1.52 9.26
CA ARG A 125 4.40 2.67 9.81
C ARG A 125 4.75 3.68 8.73
N VAL A 126 4.92 4.94 9.13
CA VAL A 126 5.48 5.97 8.25
C VAL A 126 6.93 5.60 7.92
N MET A 127 7.28 5.66 6.65
CA MET A 127 8.66 5.58 6.22
C MET A 127 9.35 6.89 6.60
N MET A 128 10.23 6.84 7.61
CA MET A 128 11.06 7.99 7.97
C MET A 128 11.96 8.37 6.80
N SER A 129 12.04 9.66 6.49
CA SER A 129 12.96 10.15 5.47
C SER A 129 14.40 9.88 5.91
N MET A 130 15.15 9.13 5.10
CA MET A 130 16.62 9.06 5.16
C MET A 130 17.24 10.26 4.45
#